data_AF-A0A915NB20-F1
#
_entry.id   AF-A0A915NB20-F1
#
_cell.length_a   1.000
_cell.length_b   1.000
_cell.length_c   1.000
_cell.angle_alpha   90.00
_cell.angle_beta   90.00
_cell.angle_gamma   90.00
#
_symmetry.space_group_name_H-M   'P 1'
#
loop_
_entity.id
_entity.type
_entity.pdbx_description
1 polymer ?
#
loop_
_entity_poly.entity_id
_entity_poly.type
_entity_poly.pdbx_seq_one_letter_code
_entity_poly.pdbx_strand_id
1 'polypeptide(L)'
;MSADVENNILLLKPFTPKLIEPQTENLHSCAICESIALYKCPKCLIRTCSAKCSKTHKEKNNCDGQRPRSNILLDGKQNWKKIR
;
A
#
# COMPACT_ATOMS: atom_id res chain seq x y z
N MET A 1 16.84 -51.77 25.19
CA MET A 1 17.89 -51.36 24.23
C MET A 1 17.23 -51.48 22.86
N SER A 2 16.89 -50.43 22.13
CA SER A 2 17.61 -49.19 21.91
C SER A 2 16.64 -48.02 21.74
N ALA A 3 17.14 -46.82 22.03
CA ALA A 3 16.46 -45.56 21.85
C ALA A 3 16.87 -44.97 20.51
N ASP A 4 15.91 -44.66 19.64
CA ASP A 4 16.16 -43.85 18.45
C ASP A 4 15.38 -42.55 18.60
N VAL A 5 16.02 -41.61 19.30
CA VAL A 5 15.66 -40.20 19.35
C VAL A 5 16.13 -39.58 18.03
N GLU A 6 15.32 -39.69 16.99
CA GLU A 6 15.57 -38.97 15.75
C GLU A 6 15.09 -37.53 15.89
N ASN A 7 16.08 -36.67 16.13
CA ASN A 7 16.01 -35.22 16.13
C ASN A 7 15.24 -34.69 14.92
N ASN A 8 14.01 -34.26 15.16
CA ASN A 8 13.13 -33.68 14.15
C ASN A 8 13.50 -32.20 13.89
N ILE A 9 14.73 -31.95 13.41
CA ILE A 9 15.18 -30.65 12.87
C ILE A 9 14.71 -30.54 11.41
N LEU A 10 13.41 -30.71 11.15
CA LEU A 10 12.81 -30.57 9.82
C LEU A 10 11.61 -29.60 9.80
N LEU A 11 11.65 -28.56 10.64
CA LEU A 11 10.71 -27.43 10.57
C LEU A 11 11.37 -26.07 10.35
N LEU A 12 12.53 -26.03 9.68
CA LEU A 12 12.94 -24.83 8.98
C LEU A 12 12.69 -25.05 7.49
N LYS A 13 11.46 -24.75 7.07
CA LYS A 13 11.18 -24.58 5.63
C LYS A 13 12.17 -23.55 5.11
N PRO A 14 12.97 -23.84 4.07
CA PRO A 14 13.84 -22.83 3.50
C PRO A 14 12.97 -21.64 3.08
N PHE A 15 13.34 -20.43 3.52
CA PHE A 15 12.76 -19.21 2.99
C PHE A 15 13.22 -19.11 1.53
N THR A 16 12.50 -19.78 0.64
CA THR A 16 12.71 -19.62 -0.79
C THR A 16 12.27 -18.20 -1.10
N PRO A 17 13.16 -17.29 -1.53
CA PRO A 17 12.72 -16.01 -2.05
C PRO A 17 11.85 -16.34 -3.25
N LYS A 18 10.53 -16.15 -3.09
CA LYS A 18 9.57 -16.34 -4.16
C LYS A 18 10.06 -15.46 -5.31
N LEU A 19 10.54 -16.09 -6.39
CA LEU A 19 10.86 -15.40 -7.62
C LEU A 19 9.62 -14.57 -7.93
N ILE A 20 9.77 -13.26 -8.03
CA ILE A 20 8.66 -12.33 -8.24
C ILE A 20 8.13 -12.65 -9.64
N GLU A 21 7.21 -13.61 -9.72
CA GLU A 21 6.35 -13.83 -10.87
C GLU A 21 5.74 -12.46 -11.16
N PRO A 22 5.86 -11.92 -12.38
CA PRO A 22 5.28 -10.62 -12.71
C PRO A 22 3.77 -10.76 -12.52
N GLN A 23 3.29 -10.32 -11.36
CA GLN A 23 1.88 -10.31 -11.02
C GLN A 23 1.24 -9.30 -11.98
N THR A 24 0.83 -9.76 -13.17
CA THR A 24 -0.01 -9.01 -14.11
C THR A 24 -1.44 -8.97 -13.57
N GLU A 25 -1.58 -8.71 -12.28
CA GLU A 25 -2.84 -8.76 -11.58
C GLU A 25 -3.34 -7.32 -11.46
N ASN A 26 -4.24 -6.96 -12.39
CA ASN A 26 -5.00 -5.72 -12.40
C ASN A 26 -4.16 -4.43 -12.47
N LEU A 27 -3.55 -4.17 -13.63
CA LEU A 27 -3.16 -2.81 -14.01
C LEU A 27 -4.43 -1.95 -14.16
N HIS A 28 -4.77 -1.24 -13.10
CA HIS A 28 -5.90 -0.31 -13.12
C HIS A 28 -5.62 0.86 -14.08
N SER A 29 -6.65 1.31 -14.79
CA SER A 29 -6.56 2.45 -15.71
C SER A 29 -6.65 3.80 -14.99
N CYS A 30 -6.08 4.81 -15.62
CA CYS A 30 -6.14 6.20 -15.21
C CYS A 30 -7.56 6.72 -15.43
N ALA A 31 -8.16 7.32 -14.41
CA ALA A 31 -9.54 7.83 -14.51
C ALA A 31 -9.69 9.07 -15.42
N ILE A 32 -8.60 9.60 -15.98
CA ILE A 32 -8.63 10.80 -16.83
C ILE A 32 -8.33 10.49 -18.28
N CYS A 33 -7.38 9.58 -18.53
CA CYS A 33 -6.88 9.29 -19.89
C CYS A 33 -6.72 7.81 -20.16
N GLU A 34 -7.25 6.94 -19.28
CA GLU A 34 -7.36 5.49 -19.43
C GLU A 34 -6.05 4.70 -19.59
N SER A 35 -4.90 5.36 -19.62
CA SER A 35 -3.59 4.72 -19.58
C SER A 35 -3.31 4.04 -18.23
N ILE A 36 -2.27 3.22 -18.17
CA ILE A 36 -1.89 2.49 -16.95
C ILE A 36 -1.69 3.47 -15.79
N ALA A 37 -2.44 3.29 -14.70
CA ALA A 37 -2.33 4.14 -13.53
C ALA A 37 -1.15 3.76 -12.65
N LEU A 38 -0.37 4.76 -12.24
CA LEU A 38 0.82 4.61 -11.41
C LEU A 38 0.62 5.19 -9.99
N TYR A 39 -0.31 6.15 -9.87
CA TYR A 39 -0.54 6.90 -8.65
C TYR A 39 -1.99 6.74 -8.20
N LYS A 40 -2.23 6.90 -6.89
CA LYS A 40 -3.57 6.90 -6.29
C LYS A 40 -3.71 8.10 -5.36
N CYS A 41 -4.74 8.91 -5.58
CA CYS A 41 -5.04 10.06 -4.72
C CYS A 41 -5.43 9.56 -3.32
N PRO A 42 -4.81 10.06 -2.22
CA PRO A 42 -5.09 9.54 -0.89
C PRO A 42 -6.42 10.02 -0.30
N LYS A 43 -7.03 11.08 -0.87
CA LYS A 43 -8.36 11.59 -0.50
C LYS A 43 -9.47 10.88 -1.27
N CYS A 44 -9.41 10.99 -2.60
CA CYS A 44 -10.49 10.52 -3.48
C CYS A 44 -10.30 9.09 -3.98
N LEU A 45 -9.15 8.46 -3.71
CA LEU A 45 -8.79 7.11 -4.18
C LEU A 45 -8.75 6.94 -5.71
N ILE A 46 -8.89 8.04 -6.45
CA ILE A 46 -8.77 8.11 -7.91
C ILE A 46 -7.37 7.72 -8.34
N ARG A 47 -7.29 6.82 -9.33
CA ARG A 47 -6.03 6.36 -9.90
C ARG A 47 -5.65 7.21 -11.11
N THR A 48 -4.39 7.62 -11.18
CA THR A 48 -3.85 8.47 -12.23
C THR A 48 -2.50 7.95 -12.73
N CYS A 49 -2.21 8.16 -14.02
CA CYS A 49 -0.94 7.74 -14.62
C CYS A 49 0.22 8.71 -14.38
N SER A 50 -0.08 9.99 -14.13
CA SER A 50 0.92 11.06 -14.08
C SER A 50 0.53 12.20 -13.15
N ALA A 51 1.51 13.04 -12.79
CA ALA A 51 1.28 14.26 -12.01
C ALA A 51 0.33 15.23 -12.72
N LYS A 52 0.34 15.29 -14.05
CA LYS A 52 -0.61 16.09 -14.84
C LYS A 52 -2.04 15.63 -14.58
N CYS A 53 -2.31 14.33 -14.71
CA CYS A 53 -3.62 13.75 -14.37
C CYS A 53 -3.95 13.93 -12.87
N SER A 54 -2.94 13.87 -12.00
CA SER A 54 -3.14 14.19 -10.58
C SER A 54 -3.64 15.63 -10.38
N LYS A 55 -3.08 16.62 -11.07
CA LYS A 55 -3.56 18.02 -10.98
C LYS A 55 -4.95 18.19 -11.60
N THR A 56 -5.18 17.59 -12.77
CA THR A 56 -6.47 17.72 -13.46
C THR A 56 -7.65 17.20 -12.64
N HIS A 57 -7.52 16.06 -11.94
CA HIS A 57 -8.62 15.60 -11.08
C HIS A 57 -8.78 16.49 -9.84
N LYS A 58 -7.68 17.06 -9.32
CA LYS A 58 -7.75 17.97 -8.17
C LYS A 58 -8.52 19.23 -8.49
N GLU A 59 -8.28 19.82 -9.67
CA GLU A 59 -9.00 20.99 -10.15
C GLU A 59 -10.47 20.67 -10.45
N LYS A 60 -10.75 19.57 -11.18
CA LYS A 60 -12.12 19.19 -11.55
C LYS A 60 -12.98 18.79 -10.35
N ASN A 61 -12.40 18.09 -9.37
CA ASN A 61 -13.14 17.54 -8.23
C ASN A 61 -12.97 18.38 -6.95
N ASN A 62 -12.38 19.57 -7.06
CA ASN A 62 -12.03 20.43 -5.93
C ASN A 62 -11.33 19.66 -4.78
N CYS A 63 -10.32 18.87 -5.12
CA CYS A 63 -9.61 17.96 -4.22
C CYS A 63 -8.24 18.53 -3.83
N ASP A 64 -8.01 18.72 -2.53
CA ASP A 64 -6.71 19.11 -1.95
C ASP A 64 -5.65 17.98 -1.99
N GLY A 65 -6.09 16.73 -2.21
CA GLY A 65 -5.25 15.55 -2.21
C GLY A 65 -4.72 15.16 -0.82
N GLN A 66 -5.35 15.61 0.27
CA GLN A 66 -4.96 15.24 1.64
C GLN A 66 -5.88 14.16 2.17
N ARG A 67 -5.31 13.05 2.67
CA ARG A 67 -6.10 12.01 3.34
C ARG A 67 -6.79 12.65 4.54
N PRO A 68 -8.14 12.58 4.67
CA PRO A 68 -8.79 13.06 5.87
C PRO A 68 -8.20 12.30 7.07
N ARG A 69 -7.88 12.99 8.15
CA ARG A 69 -7.51 12.31 9.39
C ARG A 69 -8.69 11.44 9.79
N SER A 70 -8.49 10.14 9.87
CA SER A 70 -9.47 9.26 10.47
C SER A 70 -9.58 9.69 11.93
N ASN A 71 -10.69 10.31 12.31
CA ASN A 71 -11.08 10.49 13.71
C ASN A 71 -11.46 9.13 14.29
N ILE A 72 -10.53 8.18 14.28
CA ILE A 72 -10.58 7.01 15.17
C ILE A 72 -10.16 7.57 16.52
N LEU A 73 -11.11 8.27 17.13
CA LEU A 73 -11.08 8.65 18.54
C LEU A 73 -11.48 7.39 19.31
N LEU A 74 -10.56 6.45 19.40
CA LEU A 74 -10.43 5.68 20.63
C LEU A 74 -9.31 6.40 21.39
N ASP A 75 -9.74 7.19 22.36
CA ASP A 75 -8.99 7.70 23.50
C ASP A 75 -7.52 8.14 23.31
N GLY A 76 -7.31 9.45 23.50
CA GLY A 76 -6.16 9.94 24.25
C GLY A 76 -4.82 10.03 23.51
N LYS A 77 -4.45 11.27 23.19
CA LYS A 77 -3.08 11.76 22.95
C LYS A 77 -2.53 11.55 21.53
N GLN A 78 -2.80 12.54 20.67
CA GLN A 78 -1.87 12.90 19.59
C GLN A 78 -1.11 14.16 20.02
N ASN A 79 -0.03 14.00 20.77
CA ASN A 79 0.94 15.08 21.02
C ASN A 79 2.29 14.69 20.39
N TRP A 80 2.48 15.07 19.13
CA TRP A 80 3.77 14.98 18.43
C TRP A 80 4.56 16.30 18.51
N LYS A 81 4.16 17.26 19.38
CA LYS A 81 4.93 18.49 19.55
C LYS A 81 6.27 18.18 20.23
N LYS A 82 7.33 18.53 19.50
CA LYS A 82 8.74 18.71 19.90
C LYS A 82 9.55 17.43 20.07
N ILE A 83 10.10 16.95 18.96
CA ILE A 83 11.44 16.35 18.97
C ILE A 83 12.40 17.53 18.73
N ARG A 84 13.28 17.75 19.72
CA ARG A 84 14.27 18.82 19.81
C ARG A 84 15.49 18.50 18.96
#